data_AF-F8P2U5-F1
#
_entry.id   AF-F8P2U5-F1
#
_cell.length_a   1.000
_cell.length_b   1.000
_cell.length_c   1.000
_cell.angle_alpha   90.00
_cell.angle_beta   90.00
_cell.angle_gamma   90.00
#
_symmetry.space_group_name_H-M   'P 1'
#
loop_
_entity.id
_entity.type
_entity.pdbx_description
1 polymer ?
#
loop_
_entity_poly.entity_id
_entity_poly.type
_entity_poly.pdbx_seq_one_letter_code
_entity_poly.pdbx_strand_id
1 'polypeptide(L)'
;MLACVVAKGIWVWDTLVPGSTICQHKNLESISITSIEISPDAKRLLYCAQEKNSVNNSTVVFMLDIMKNQIIARHSLDLDSSCHICLNPNSGQVISTSKRGFKVWDALME
;
A
#
# COMPACT_ATOMS: atom_id res chain seq x y z
N MET A 1 -14.30 0.65 -7.25
CA MET A 1 -13.33 1.51 -6.54
C MET A 1 -11.99 1.39 -7.25
N LEU A 2 -11.31 2.51 -7.49
CA LEU A 2 -9.99 2.55 -8.10
C LEU A 2 -9.06 3.36 -7.21
N ALA A 3 -7.81 2.93 -7.08
CA ALA A 3 -6.76 3.70 -6.43
C ALA A 3 -5.61 4.00 -7.39
N CYS A 4 -4.99 5.16 -7.25
CA CYS A 4 -3.81 5.53 -8.01
C CYS A 4 -2.88 6.40 -7.17
N VAL A 5 -1.57 6.29 -7.44
CA VAL A 5 -0.58 7.23 -6.92
C VAL A 5 -0.60 8.48 -7.78
N VAL A 6 -0.86 9.64 -7.17
CA VAL A 6 -0.90 10.93 -7.84
C VAL A 6 0.04 11.89 -7.12
N ALA A 7 1.11 12.28 -7.81
CA ALA A 7 2.17 13.15 -7.29
C ALA A 7 2.73 12.65 -5.95
N LYS A 8 2.33 13.26 -4.83
CA LYS A 8 2.81 12.98 -3.47
C LYS A 8 1.72 12.35 -2.58
N GLY A 9 0.83 11.57 -3.18
CA GLY A 9 -0.29 10.98 -2.46
C GLY A 9 -0.92 9.81 -3.19
N ILE A 10 -1.89 9.18 -2.53
CA ILE A 10 -2.73 8.13 -3.07
C ILE A 10 -4.17 8.64 -3.06
N TRP A 11 -4.83 8.47 -4.20
CA TRP A 11 -6.21 8.89 -4.40
C TRP A 11 -7.05 7.66 -4.67
N VAL A 12 -8.24 7.64 -4.09
CA VAL A 12 -9.22 6.56 -4.24
C VAL A 12 -10.52 7.18 -4.73
N TRP A 13 -11.07 6.62 -5.81
CA TRP A 13 -12.29 7.08 -6.45
C TRP A 13 -13.36 5.98 -6.48
N ASP A 14 -14.61 6.45 -6.48
CA ASP A 14 -15.72 5.62 -6.91
C ASP A 14 -15.80 5.70 -8.44
N THR A 15 -15.62 4.57 -9.09
CA THR A 15 -15.68 4.45 -10.55
C THR A 15 -17.11 4.39 -11.08
N LEU A 16 -18.10 4.16 -10.20
CA LEU A 16 -19.52 4.16 -10.56
C LEU A 16 -20.12 5.56 -10.55
N VAL A 17 -19.50 6.50 -9.84
CA VAL A 17 -19.95 7.89 -9.73
C VAL A 17 -18.86 8.82 -10.26
N PRO A 18 -18.98 9.31 -11.51
CA PRO A 18 -17.98 10.18 -12.11
C PRO A 18 -17.58 11.36 -11.21
N GLY A 19 -16.27 11.56 -11.02
CA GLY A 19 -15.72 12.65 -10.20
C GLY A 19 -15.78 12.40 -8.68
N SER A 20 -16.40 11.32 -8.22
CA SER A 20 -16.48 11.00 -6.79
C SER A 20 -15.13 10.54 -6.26
N THR A 21 -14.56 11.35 -5.36
CA THR A 21 -13.34 11.01 -4.62
C THR A 21 -13.73 10.47 -3.26
N ILE A 22 -13.29 9.25 -2.95
CA ILE A 22 -13.56 8.57 -1.68
C ILE A 22 -12.50 8.97 -0.64
N CYS A 23 -11.23 8.92 -1.04
CA CYS A 23 -10.12 9.19 -0.13
C CYS A 23 -8.97 9.89 -0.87
N GLN A 24 -8.32 10.84 -0.19
CA GLN A 24 -7.08 11.47 -0.63
C GLN A 24 -6.06 11.38 0.51
N HIS A 25 -5.16 10.41 0.42
CA HIS A 25 -4.05 10.26 1.35
C HIS A 25 -2.85 11.07 0.84
N LYS A 26 -2.49 12.16 1.52
CA LYS A 26 -1.55 13.19 1.05
C LYS A 26 -0.27 13.24 1.89
N ASN A 27 0.66 14.11 1.49
CA ASN A 27 1.91 14.41 2.21
C ASN A 27 2.91 13.24 2.27
N LEU A 28 2.96 12.40 1.24
CA LEU A 28 3.92 11.30 1.10
C LEU A 28 5.23 11.77 0.44
N GLU A 29 5.66 13.01 0.71
CA GLU A 29 6.67 13.73 -0.08
C GLU A 29 8.08 13.11 -0.07
N SER A 30 8.40 12.36 0.98
CA SER A 30 9.70 11.71 1.19
C SER A 30 9.70 10.23 0.83
N ILE A 31 8.60 9.72 0.26
CA ILE A 31 8.34 8.28 0.10
C ILE A 31 8.19 7.95 -1.38
N SER A 32 8.92 6.94 -1.86
CA SER A 32 8.69 6.36 -3.18
C SER A 32 7.70 5.21 -3.08
N ILE A 33 6.54 5.34 -3.73
CA ILE A 33 5.51 4.30 -3.74
C ILE A 33 5.72 3.41 -4.96
N THR A 34 5.95 2.12 -4.75
CA THR A 34 6.29 1.16 -5.82
C THR A 34 5.15 0.24 -6.22
N SER A 35 4.14 0.12 -5.35
CA SER A 35 2.99 -0.76 -5.55
C SER A 35 1.85 -0.36 -4.63
N ILE A 36 0.61 -0.52 -5.09
CA ILE A 36 -0.63 -0.26 -4.34
C ILE A 36 -1.63 -1.37 -4.62
N GLU A 37 -2.45 -1.72 -3.64
CA GLU A 37 -3.52 -2.70 -3.80
C GLU A 37 -4.70 -2.40 -2.87
N ILE A 38 -5.93 -2.48 -3.40
CA ILE A 38 -7.15 -2.37 -2.61
C ILE A 38 -7.52 -3.76 -2.08
N SER A 39 -7.87 -3.85 -0.80
CA SER A 39 -8.37 -5.09 -0.21
C SER A 39 -9.69 -5.55 -0.86
N PRO A 40 -9.99 -6.86 -0.90
CA PRO A 40 -11.22 -7.36 -1.53
C PRO A 40 -12.51 -6.79 -0.94
N ASP A 41 -12.50 -6.41 0.34
CA ASP A 41 -13.63 -5.76 1.02
C ASP A 41 -13.76 -4.26 0.72
N ALA A 42 -12.84 -3.71 -0.07
CA ALA A 42 -12.73 -2.30 -0.44
C ALA A 42 -12.67 -1.32 0.74
N LYS A 43 -12.31 -1.78 1.94
CA LYS A 43 -12.17 -0.92 3.13
C LYS A 43 -10.73 -0.48 3.37
N ARG A 44 -9.76 -1.23 2.86
CA ARG A 44 -8.35 -1.04 3.13
C ARG A 44 -7.57 -0.88 1.83
N LEU A 45 -6.49 -0.12 1.90
CA LEU A 45 -5.53 0.00 0.82
C LEU A 45 -4.15 -0.32 1.37
N LEU A 46 -3.44 -1.22 0.71
CA LEU A 46 -2.05 -1.48 0.99
C LEU A 46 -1.19 -0.74 -0.01
N TYR A 47 -0.06 -0.22 0.44
CA TYR A 47 0.94 0.34 -0.45
C TYR A 47 2.35 0.06 0.04
N CYS A 48 3.23 -0.24 -0.90
CA CYS A 48 4.67 -0.35 -0.68
C CYS A 48 5.31 1.02 -0.78
N ALA A 49 6.13 1.34 0.20
CA ALA A 49 6.82 2.60 0.36
C ALA A 49 8.29 2.34 0.64
N GLN A 50 9.17 3.01 -0.11
CA GLN A 50 10.58 3.10 0.23
C GLN A 50 10.79 4.32 1.11
N GLU A 51 11.20 4.09 2.36
CA GLU A 51 11.57 5.17 3.26
C GLU A 51 13.04 5.56 3.03
N LYS A 52 13.29 6.86 2.78
CA LYS A 52 14.64 7.40 2.74
C LYS A 52 15.18 7.62 4.15
N ASN A 53 15.68 6.58 4.80
CA ASN A 53 16.60 6.72 5.93
C ASN A 53 18.00 6.30 5.49
N SER A 54 18.97 7.21 5.65
CA SER A 54 20.26 7.31 4.95
C SER A 54 21.31 6.20 5.18
N VAL A 55 20.90 4.99 5.59
CA VAL A 55 21.85 3.87 5.80
C VAL A 55 21.38 2.58 5.14
N ASN A 56 20.06 2.34 5.04
CA ASN A 56 19.51 1.18 4.33
C ASN A 56 18.17 1.57 3.69
N ASN A 57 18.03 1.29 2.40
CA ASN A 57 16.77 1.46 1.66
C ASN A 57 15.78 0.37 2.08
N SER A 58 15.07 0.59 3.19
CA SER A 58 14.07 -0.37 3.67
C SER A 58 12.72 -0.13 2.98
N THR A 59 12.11 -1.21 2.54
CA THR A 59 10.73 -1.21 2.07
C THR A 59 9.79 -1.41 3.25
N VAL A 60 8.77 -0.56 3.34
CA VAL A 60 7.68 -0.69 4.30
C VAL A 60 6.37 -0.88 3.55
N VAL A 61 5.52 -1.79 4.02
CA VAL A 61 4.14 -1.91 3.56
C VAL A 61 3.24 -1.22 4.57
N PHE A 62 2.47 -0.25 4.10
CA PHE A 62 1.48 0.46 4.89
C PHE A 62 0.09 -0.07 4.59
N MET A 63 -0.77 -0.07 5.59
CA MET A 63 -2.20 -0.33 5.45
C MET A 63 -2.99 0.91 5.86
N LEU A 64 -3.77 1.43 4.92
CA LEU A 64 -4.65 2.58 5.06
C LEU A 64 -6.09 2.10 5.21
N ASP A 65 -6.80 2.54 6.24
CA ASP A 65 -8.27 2.53 6.27
C ASP A 65 -8.77 3.63 5.32
N ILE A 66 -9.41 3.23 4.22
CA ILE A 66 -9.83 4.14 3.15
C ILE A 66 -10.90 5.12 3.65
N MET A 67 -11.82 4.65 4.48
CA MET A 67 -12.96 5.45 4.94
C MET A 67 -12.55 6.45 6.01
N LYS A 68 -11.53 6.11 6.81
CA LYS A 68 -10.99 7.01 7.84
C LYS A 68 -9.80 7.83 7.37
N ASN A 69 -9.21 7.50 6.22
CA ASN A 69 -7.95 8.06 5.74
C ASN A 69 -6.83 7.99 6.80
N GLN A 70 -6.71 6.83 7.45
CA GLN A 70 -5.76 6.61 8.54
C GLN A 70 -4.91 5.37 8.30
N ILE A 71 -3.61 5.49 8.56
CA ILE A 71 -2.72 4.33 8.59
C ILE A 71 -3.05 3.51 9.84
N ILE A 72 -3.44 2.26 9.63
CA ILE A 72 -3.83 1.33 10.70
C ILE A 72 -2.77 0.25 10.95
N ALA A 73 -1.88 0.01 9.98
CA ALA A 73 -0.76 -0.91 10.16
C ALA A 73 0.46 -0.48 9.33
N ARG A 74 1.63 -0.88 9.81
CA ARG A 74 2.92 -0.66 9.16
C ARG A 74 3.76 -1.93 9.33
N HIS A 75 4.23 -2.49 8.23
CA HIS A 75 5.02 -3.70 8.24
C HIS A 75 6.35 -3.48 7.52
N SER A 76 7.46 -3.59 8.26
CA SER A 76 8.80 -3.46 7.69
C SER A 76 9.19 -4.76 6.99
N LEU A 77 9.57 -4.66 5.72
CA LEU A 77 10.16 -5.76 4.99
C LEU A 77 11.66 -5.59 5.00
N ASP A 78 12.39 -6.62 5.43
CA ASP A 78 13.83 -6.74 5.19
C ASP A 78 14.09 -7.17 3.73
N LEU A 79 13.45 -6.46 2.81
CA LEU A 79 13.55 -6.64 1.36
C LEU A 79 14.19 -5.41 0.73
N ASP A 80 14.84 -5.64 -0.41
CA ASP A 80 15.55 -4.60 -1.15
C ASP A 80 14.60 -3.50 -1.67
N SER A 81 15.20 -2.41 -2.15
CA SER A 81 14.57 -1.15 -2.57
C SER A 81 13.46 -1.21 -3.64
N SER A 82 13.25 -2.35 -4.29
CA SER A 82 12.22 -2.54 -5.31
C SER A 82 11.32 -3.68 -4.87
N CYS A 83 10.20 -3.31 -4.23
CA CYS A 83 9.20 -4.24 -3.75
C CYS A 83 7.87 -4.03 -4.48
N HIS A 84 7.21 -5.14 -4.82
CA HIS A 84 5.83 -5.14 -5.26
C HIS A 84 5.00 -6.01 -4.32
N ILE A 85 3.71 -5.70 -4.17
CA ILE A 85 2.79 -6.51 -3.40
C ILE A 85 1.64 -6.99 -4.28
N CYS A 86 1.05 -8.12 -3.90
CA CYS A 86 -0.28 -8.50 -4.30
C CYS A 86 -1.06 -9.13 -3.14
N LEU A 87 -2.37 -8.96 -3.15
CA LEU A 87 -3.30 -9.55 -2.20
C LEU A 87 -3.88 -10.84 -2.78
N ASN A 88 -3.89 -11.89 -1.96
CA ASN A 88 -4.71 -13.06 -2.22
C ASN A 88 -6.16 -12.73 -1.81
N PRO A 89 -7.11 -12.69 -2.77
CA PRO A 89 -8.48 -12.28 -2.48
C PRO A 89 -9.25 -13.27 -1.61
N ASN A 90 -8.82 -14.53 -1.54
CA ASN A 90 -9.51 -15.58 -0.81
C ASN A 90 -9.01 -15.73 0.63
N SER A 91 -7.69 -15.66 0.84
CA SER A 91 -7.10 -15.84 2.18
C SER A 91 -6.82 -14.52 2.90
N GLY A 92 -6.81 -13.38 2.19
CA GLY A 92 -6.36 -12.10 2.75
C GLY A 92 -4.85 -12.02 2.97
N GLN A 93 -4.11 -13.06 2.54
CA GLN A 93 -2.66 -13.06 2.57
C GLN A 93 -2.11 -12.03 1.59
N VAL A 94 -0.98 -11.43 1.93
CA VAL A 94 -0.23 -10.58 1.03
C VAL A 94 1.03 -11.32 0.62
N ILE A 95 1.37 -11.19 -0.66
CA ILE A 95 2.63 -11.65 -1.20
C ILE A 95 3.44 -10.39 -1.50
N SER A 96 4.62 -10.28 -0.91
CA SER A 96 5.59 -9.24 -1.26
C SER A 96 6.73 -9.85 -2.06
N THR A 97 7.18 -9.18 -3.12
CA THR A 97 8.25 -9.66 -3.99
C THR A 97 9.33 -8.60 -4.11
N SER A 98 10.58 -9.02 -4.15
CA SER A 98 11.75 -8.18 -4.41
C SER A 98 12.80 -8.96 -5.19
N LYS A 99 13.93 -8.32 -5.53
CA LYS A 99 15.07 -9.01 -6.15
C LYS A 99 15.62 -10.17 -5.32
N ARG A 100 15.44 -10.16 -3.99
CA ARG A 100 15.97 -11.19 -3.09
C ARG A 100 15.05 -12.39 -2.89
N GLY A 101 13.83 -12.33 -3.43
CA GLY A 101 12.82 -13.36 -3.26
C GLY A 101 11.46 -12.77 -2.92
N PHE A 102 10.58 -13.62 -2.36
CA PHE A 102 9.23 -13.24 -1.97
C PHE A 102 8.92 -13.68 -0.53
N LYS A 103 7.95 -13.02 0.09
CA LYS A 103 7.40 -13.37 1.41
C LYS A 103 5.89 -13.42 1.31
N VAL A 104 5.29 -14.39 2.01
CA VAL A 104 3.84 -14.51 2.17
C VAL A 104 3.52 -14.31 3.65
N TRP A 105 2.49 -13.51 3.93
CA TRP A 105 2.09 -13.16 5.29
C TRP A 105 0.61 -12.78 5.37
N ASP A 106 0.04 -12.73 6.57
CA ASP A 106 -1.34 -12.33 6.79
C ASP A 106 -1.41 -10.84 7.15
N ALA A 107 -1.83 -10.00 6.20
CA ALA A 107 -1.89 -8.55 6.46
C ALA A 107 -3.11 -8.14 7.29
N LEU A 108 -4.14 -8.98 7.37
CA LEU A 108 -5.39 -8.66 8.05
C LEU A 108 -5.45 -9.12 9.53
N MET A 109 -4.41 -9.79 10.04
CA MET A 109 -4.43 -10.45 11.36
C MET A 109 -3.64 -9.74 12.48
N GLU A 110 -3.15 -8.51 12.29
CA GLU A 110 -2.56 -7.70 13.38
C GLU A 110 -3.19 -6.31 13.47
#